data_AF-A0A0F9QH95-F1
#
_entry.id   AF-A0A0F9QH95-F1
#
_cell.length_a   1.000
_cell.length_b   1.000
_cell.length_c   1.000
_cell.angle_alpha   90.00
_cell.angle_beta   90.00
_cell.angle_gamma   90.00
#
_symmetry.space_group_name_H-M   'P 1'
#
loop_
_entity.id
_entity.type
_entity.pdbx_description
1 polymer ?
#
loop_
_entity_poly.entity_id
_entity_poly.type
_entity_poly.pdbx_seq_one_letter_code
_entity_poly.pdbx_strand_id
1 'polypeptide(L)' 'MPDKFSVDMTLGDLLADPASEAFIKENLKALVESPQAQMAMGMSLRQIQEYSESMNPGQWTKEQLDMIDAGLKAL' A
#
# COMPACT_ATOMS: atom_id res chain seq x y z
N MET A 1 13.72 -13.58 -10.47
CA MET A 1 14.06 -13.08 -9.12
C MET A 1 12.77 -13.17 -8.31
N PRO A 2 12.79 -13.50 -7.01
CA PRO A 2 11.59 -13.32 -6.20
C PRO A 2 11.18 -11.84 -6.24
N ASP A 3 9.88 -11.58 -6.23
CA ASP A 3 9.35 -10.23 -6.24
C ASP A 3 9.92 -9.44 -5.06
N LYS A 4 10.55 -8.29 -5.32
CA LYS A 4 11.22 -7.49 -4.29
C LYS A 4 10.21 -6.78 -3.38
N PHE A 5 9.09 -6.35 -3.95
CA PHE A 5 8.02 -5.65 -3.24
C PHE A 5 6.66 -6.29 -3.51
N SER A 6 5.77 -6.26 -2.51
CA SER A 6 4.38 -6.72 -2.65
C SER A 6 3.47 -6.02 -1.65
N VAL A 7 2.15 -6.17 -1.83
CA VAL A 7 1.14 -5.63 -0.90
C VAL A 7 1.12 -6.31 0.47
N ASP A 8 1.85 -7.42 0.62
CA ASP A 8 1.97 -8.14 1.89
C ASP A 8 3.08 -7.54 2.78
N MET A 9 3.94 -6.66 2.25
CA MET A 9 4.89 -5.87 3.02
C MET A 9 4.19 -4.75 3.78
N THR A 10 4.80 -4.31 4.88
CA THR A 10 4.27 -3.18 5.65
C THR A 10 4.40 -1.88 4.87
N LEU A 11 3.50 -0.92 5.13
CA LEU A 11 3.62 0.42 4.56
C LEU A 11 4.98 1.05 4.91
N GLY A 12 5.50 0.80 6.11
CA GLY A 12 6.81 1.28 6.52
C GLY A 12 7.96 0.69 5.72
N ASP A 13 7.95 -0.62 5.46
CA ASP A 13 8.98 -1.28 4.66
C ASP A 13 8.99 -0.76 3.21
N LEU A 14 7.81 -0.53 2.63
CA LEU A 14 7.67 0.02 1.29
C LEU A 14 8.09 1.49 1.20
N LEU A 15 7.89 2.28 2.25
CA LEU A 15 8.34 3.68 2.30
C LEU A 15 9.84 3.82 2.63
N ALA A 16 10.51 2.75 3.09
CA ALA A 16 11.93 2.77 3.41
C ALA A 16 12.84 2.60 2.18
N ASP A 17 12.34 2.01 1.08
CA ASP A 17 13.08 1.91 -0.18
C ASP A 17 12.62 3.01 -1.16
N PRO A 18 13.53 3.81 -1.76
CA PRO A 18 13.16 4.93 -2.62
C PRO A 18 12.32 4.55 -3.84
N ALA A 19 12.49 3.35 -4.41
CA ALA A 19 11.76 2.93 -5.60
C ALA A 19 10.30 2.63 -5.26
N SER A 20 10.06 1.85 -4.20
CA SER A 20 8.70 1.59 -3.73
C SER A 20 8.07 2.84 -3.10
N GLU A 21 8.83 3.69 -2.41
CA GLU A 21 8.32 4.94 -1.85
C GLU A 21 7.74 5.85 -2.94
N ALA A 22 8.47 6.02 -4.05
CA ALA A 22 8.01 6.81 -5.18
C ALA A 22 6.70 6.25 -5.76
N PHE A 23 6.65 4.93 -5.97
CA PHE A 23 5.46 4.25 -6.47
C PHE A 23 4.25 4.40 -5.53
N ILE A 24 4.46 4.26 -4.22
CA ILE A 24 3.40 4.40 -3.21
C ILE A 24 2.91 5.84 -3.13
N LYS A 25 3.79 6.84 -3.21
CA LYS A 25 3.39 8.26 -3.21
C LYS A 25 2.60 8.66 -4.46
N GLU A 26 2.90 8.04 -5.60
CA GLU A 26 2.18 8.29 -6.86
C GLU A 26 0.78 7.66 -6.83
N ASN A 27 0.66 6.42 -6.37
CA ASN A 27 -0.58 5.65 -6.48
C ASN A 27 -1.48 5.73 -5.24
N LEU A 28 -0.90 5.91 -4.05
CA LEU A 28 -1.60 5.90 -2.76
C LEU A 28 -1.36 7.21 -1.97
N LYS A 29 -1.32 8.34 -2.68
CA LYS A 29 -1.05 9.66 -2.07
C LYS A 29 -1.92 9.96 -0.85
N ALA A 30 -3.22 9.68 -0.95
CA ALA A 30 -4.17 9.92 0.13
C ALA A 30 -3.86 9.10 1.39
N LEU A 31 -3.32 7.88 1.23
CA LEU A 31 -2.89 7.05 2.36
C LEU A 31 -1.67 7.66 3.04
N VAL A 32 -0.64 8.03 2.27
CA VAL A 32 0.64 8.55 2.79
C VAL A 32 0.48 9.92 3.46
N GLU A 33 -0.37 10.78 2.91
CA GLU A 33 -0.64 12.12 3.46
C GLU A 33 -1.67 12.10 4.61
N SER A 34 -2.30 10.95 4.89
CA SER A 34 -3.27 10.85 5.97
C SER A 34 -2.58 10.96 7.34
N PRO A 35 -3.21 11.61 8.34
CA PRO A 35 -2.72 11.57 9.73
C PRO A 35 -2.64 10.14 10.29
N GLN A 36 -3.45 9.23 9.74
CA GLN A 36 -3.47 7.82 10.12
C GLN A 36 -2.32 7.02 9.50
N ALA A 37 -1.58 7.56 8.52
CA ALA A 37 -0.45 6.90 7.87
C ALA A 37 0.58 6.39 8.89
N GLN A 38 0.86 7.19 9.92
CA GLN A 38 1.80 6.82 10.98
C GLN A 38 1.37 5.57 11.75
N MET A 39 0.06 5.39 11.99
CA MET A 39 -0.48 4.19 12.63
C MET A 39 -0.45 2.98 11.68
N ALA A 40 -0.62 3.24 10.38
CA ALA A 40 -0.62 2.23 9.33
C ALA A 40 0.80 1.75 8.94
N MET A 41 1.88 2.41 9.40
CA MET A 41 3.27 2.05 9.06
C MET A 41 3.61 0.60 9.39
N GLY A 42 3.04 0.04 10.46
CA GLY A 42 3.25 -1.36 10.86
C GLY A 42 2.28 -2.36 10.23
N MET A 43 1.37 -1.91 9.37
CA MET A 43 0.36 -2.74 8.71
C MET A 43 0.74 -2.96 7.24
N SER A 44 0.37 -4.12 6.69
CA SER A 44 0.52 -4.35 5.25
C SER A 44 -0.53 -3.57 4.45
N LEU A 45 -0.25 -3.30 3.16
CA LEU A 45 -1.23 -2.64 2.29
C LEU A 45 -2.53 -3.44 2.21
N ARG A 46 -2.45 -4.77 2.24
CA ARG A 46 -3.62 -5.65 2.33
C ARG A 46 -4.46 -5.38 3.58
N GLN A 47 -3.82 -5.31 4.75
CA GLN A 47 -4.51 -5.04 6.01
C GLN A 47 -5.15 -3.64 6.03
N ILE A 48 -4.45 -2.64 5.48
CA ILE A 48 -4.97 -1.27 5.40
C ILE A 48 -6.19 -1.22 4.45
N GLN A 49 -6.13 -1.95 3.33
CA GLN A 49 -7.25 -2.07 2.40
C GLN A 49 -8.47 -2.73 3.04
N GLU A 50 -8.28 -3.86 3.72
CA GLU A 50 -9.36 -4.55 4.45
C GLU A 50 -10.00 -3.64 5.51
N TYR A 51 -9.18 -2.90 6.24
CA TYR A 51 -9.66 -1.91 7.21
C TYR A 51 -10.46 -0.79 6.52
N SER A 52 -9.96 -0.25 5.40
CA SER A 52 -10.65 0.77 4.61
C SER A 52 -12.01 0.30 4.11
N GLU A 53 -12.10 -0.91 3.54
CA GLU A 53 -13.37 -1.49 3.10
C GLU A 53 -14.32 -1.74 4.26
N SER A 54 -13.82 -2.12 5.44
CA SER A 54 -14.66 -2.33 6.63
C SER A 54 -15.30 -1.03 7.14
N MET A 55 -14.60 0.10 6.99
CA MET A 55 -15.05 1.42 7.44
C MET A 55 -15.90 2.13 6.39
N ASN A 56 -15.53 2.02 5.12
CA ASN A 56 -16.20 2.65 4.00
C ASN A 56 -16.09 1.78 2.75
N PRO A 57 -17.07 0.87 2.53
CA PRO A 57 -17.03 -0.07 1.42
C PRO A 57 -16.93 0.62 0.06
N GLY A 58 -16.10 0.09 -0.83
CA GLY A 58 -15.84 0.61 -2.17
C GLY A 58 -14.80 1.73 -2.24
N GLN A 59 -14.25 2.18 -1.10
CA GLN A 59 -13.23 3.24 -1.08
C GLN A 59 -11.86 2.74 -1.57
N TRP A 60 -11.49 1.51 -1.24
CA TRP A 60 -10.26 0.88 -1.70
C TRP A 60 -10.54 -0.59 -2.00
N THR A 61 -10.85 -0.90 -3.25
CA THR A 61 -11.30 -2.25 -3.61
C THR A 61 -10.14 -3.24 -3.73
N LYS A 62 -10.48 -4.53 -3.74
CA LYS A 62 -9.51 -5.59 -3.99
C LYS A 62 -8.84 -5.45 -5.36
N GLU A 63 -9.59 -5.10 -6.40
CA GLU A 63 -9.04 -4.91 -7.74
C GLU A 63 -8.00 -3.80 -7.78
N GLN A 64 -8.22 -2.72 -7.02
CA GLN A 64 -7.23 -1.66 -6.86
C GLN A 64 -5.97 -2.18 -6.15
N LEU A 65 -6.13 -2.96 -5.08
CA LEU A 65 -5.00 -3.59 -4.39
C LEU A 65 -4.21 -4.54 -5.31
N ASP A 66 -4.88 -5.34 -6.14
CA ASP A 66 -4.25 -6.26 -7.08
C ASP A 66 -3.44 -5.52 -8.16
N MET A 67 -3.91 -4.35 -8.63
CA MET A 67 -3.14 -3.48 -9.53
C MET A 67 -1.89 -2.90 -8.85
N ILE A 68 -2.01 -2.49 -7.59
CA ILE A 68 -0.87 -2.02 -6.78
C ILE A 68 0.15 -3.14 -6.58
N ASP A 69 -0.30 -4.36 -6.28
CA ASP A 69 0.58 -5.51 -6.12
C ASP A 69 1.35 -5.82 -7.41
N ALA A 70 0.66 -5.85 -8.55
CA ALA A 70 1.32 -6.06 -9.84
C ALA A 70 2.36 -4.96 -10.15
N GLY A 71 2.05 -3.70 -9.83
CA GLY A 71 2.98 -2.59 -10.02
C GLY A 71 4.20 -2.67 -9.11
N LEU A 72 4.02 -3.00 -7.82
CA LEU A 72 5.10 -3.18 -6.86
C LEU A 72 6.04 -4.34 -7.26
N LYS A 73 5.48 -5.45 -7.74
CA LYS A 73 6.25 -6.61 -8.19
C LYS A 73 7.07 -6.35 -9.46
N ALA A 74 6.72 -5.32 -10.22
CA ALA A 74 7.41 -4.93 -11.44
C ALA A 74 8.60 -3.97 -11.22
N LEU A 75 8.81 -3.48 -9.99
CA LEU A 75 9.95 -2.64 -9.59
C LEU A 75 11.21 -3.47 -9.29
#